data_AF-A0A1Q5T355-F1
#
_entry.id   AF-A0A1Q5T355-F1
#
_cell.length_a   1.000
_cell.length_b   1.000
_cell.length_c   1.000
_cell.angle_alpha   90.00
_cell.angle_beta   90.00
_cell.angle_gamma   90.00
#
_symmetry.space_group_name_H-M   'P 1'
#
loop_
_entity.id
_entity.type
_entity.pdbx_description
1 polymer ?
#
loop_
_entity_poly.entity_id
_entity_poly.type
_entity_poly.pdbx_seq_one_letter_code
_entity_poly.pdbx_strand_id
1 'polypeptide(L)'
;MWNAPSVHSVFGTATTGSSEAVLLAGLALKHCWQFKHHNLPQARMNVIIGGNAHICVKKFADYFDVEARVVPVNEQTRFAFDADGLKERLDENTSMFIYQKPPKVEGS
;
A
#
# COMPACT_ATOMS: atom_id res chain seq x y z
N MET A 1 19.56 4.96 -7.49
CA MET A 1 18.56 4.02 -8.04
C MET A 1 19.33 2.89 -8.71
N TRP A 2 19.35 1.69 -8.11
CA TRP A 2 20.16 0.57 -8.61
C TRP A 2 19.29 -0.34 -9.49
N ASN A 3 19.73 -0.61 -10.73
CA ASN A 3 19.11 -1.51 -11.71
C ASN A 3 17.82 -1.04 -12.41
N ALA A 4 17.82 0.19 -12.96
CA ALA A 4 16.72 0.69 -13.80
C ALA A 4 16.93 0.28 -15.29
N PRO A 5 15.92 -0.29 -15.99
CA PRO A 5 16.06 -0.75 -17.38
C PRO A 5 16.35 0.38 -18.38
N SER A 6 16.01 1.61 -18.01
CA SER A 6 16.29 2.85 -18.73
C SER A 6 16.16 4.01 -17.75
N VAL A 7 17.14 4.90 -17.67
CA VAL A 7 17.13 6.07 -16.78
C VAL A 7 16.05 7.08 -17.16
N HIS A 8 15.56 7.03 -18.40
CA HIS A 8 14.56 7.95 -18.93
C HIS A 8 13.11 7.54 -18.66
N SER A 9 12.85 6.31 -18.21
CA SER A 9 11.49 5.81 -17.95
C SER A 9 11.18 5.63 -16.46
N VAL A 10 12.10 6.00 -15.58
CA VAL A 10 11.94 5.84 -14.14
C VAL A 10 12.01 7.20 -13.46
N PHE A 11 10.90 7.59 -12.84
CA PHE A 11 10.79 8.80 -12.04
C PHE A 11 10.90 8.43 -10.57
N GLY A 12 11.76 9.13 -9.84
CA GLY A 12 11.95 8.94 -8.41
C GLY A 12 12.65 10.15 -7.80
N THR A 13 12.47 10.34 -6.50
CA THR A 13 13.11 11.42 -5.76
C THR A 13 13.94 10.84 -4.62
N ALA A 14 15.00 11.54 -4.21
CA ALA A 14 15.72 11.21 -2.99
C ALA A 14 14.78 11.42 -1.79
N THR A 15 14.82 10.49 -0.84
CA THR A 15 14.06 10.56 0.41
C THR A 15 15.01 10.32 1.57
N THR A 16 14.71 10.88 2.73
CA THR A 16 15.47 10.70 3.97
C THR A 16 15.39 9.25 4.45
N GLY A 17 14.32 8.53 4.09
CA GLY A 17 14.18 7.12 4.38
C GLY A 17 12.92 6.50 3.77
N SER A 18 12.79 5.18 3.91
CA SER A 18 11.68 4.39 3.35
C SER A 18 10.30 4.86 3.83
N SER A 19 10.20 5.42 5.04
CA SER A 19 8.93 5.97 5.54
C SER A 19 8.49 7.19 4.73
N GLU A 20 9.40 8.12 4.43
CA GLU A 20 9.09 9.29 3.60
C GLU A 20 8.73 8.87 2.17
N ALA A 21 9.44 7.88 1.62
CA ALA A 21 9.11 7.32 0.31
C ALA A 21 7.67 6.76 0.25
N VAL A 22 7.24 6.02 1.28
CA VAL A 22 5.88 5.48 1.36
C VAL A 22 4.84 6.59 1.49
N LEU A 23 5.11 7.62 2.31
CA LEU A 23 4.19 8.74 2.47
C LEU A 23 4.03 9.52 1.15
N LEU A 24 5.13 9.81 0.44
CA LEU A 24 5.11 10.51 -0.85
C LEU A 24 4.39 9.70 -1.93
N ALA A 25 4.65 8.40 -2.00
CA ALA A 25 3.95 7.51 -2.93
C ALA A 25 2.45 7.47 -2.64
N GLY A 26 2.07 7.34 -1.37
CA GLY A 26 0.67 7.36 -0.94
C GLY A 26 -0.02 8.69 -1.23
N LEU A 27 0.67 9.81 -1.03
CA LEU A 27 0.12 11.14 -1.33
C LEU A 27 -0.13 11.33 -2.84
N ALA A 28 0.81 10.90 -3.68
CA ALA A 28 0.64 10.94 -5.13
C ALA A 28 -0.56 10.10 -5.58
N LEU A 29 -0.72 8.88 -5.01
CA LEU A 29 -1.87 8.02 -5.29
C LEU A 29 -3.18 8.66 -4.84
N LYS A 30 -3.22 9.23 -3.62
CA LYS A 30 -4.40 9.94 -3.11
C LYS A 30 -4.80 11.08 -4.03
N HIS A 31 -3.85 11.89 -4.49
CA HIS A 31 -4.14 13.01 -5.38
C HIS A 31 -4.71 12.53 -6.73
N CYS A 32 -4.13 11.49 -7.32
CA CYS A 32 -4.65 10.85 -8.54
C CYS A 32 -6.06 10.29 -8.33
N TRP A 33 -6.32 9.66 -7.19
CA TRP A 33 -7.64 9.13 -6.85
C TRP A 33 -8.67 10.25 -6.69
N GLN A 34 -8.35 11.32 -5.97
CA GLN A 34 -9.24 12.48 -5.79
C GLN A 34 -9.58 13.15 -7.12
N PHE A 35 -8.61 13.28 -8.03
CA PHE A 35 -8.87 13.83 -9.36
C PHE A 35 -9.88 12.99 -10.15
N LYS A 36 -9.81 11.65 -10.05
CA LYS A 36 -10.77 10.75 -10.71
C LYS A 36 -12.15 10.75 -10.04
N HIS A 37 -12.21 11.00 -8.73
CA HIS A 37 -13.43 10.93 -7.92
C HIS A 37 -13.92 12.33 -7.48
N HIS A 38 -13.59 13.38 -8.23
CA HIS A 38 -13.95 14.77 -7.90
C HIS A 38 -15.46 15.00 -7.73
N ASN A 39 -16.29 14.15 -8.35
CA ASN A 39 -17.75 14.19 -8.24
C ASN A 39 -18.31 13.46 -7.01
N LEU A 40 -17.47 12.81 -6.20
CA LEU A 40 -17.85 12.04 -5.02
C LEU A 40 -17.21 12.67 -3.76
N PRO A 41 -17.68 13.84 -3.30
CA PRO A 41 -17.06 14.59 -2.20
C PRO A 41 -17.08 13.84 -0.85
N GLN A 42 -17.94 12.83 -0.71
CA GLN A 42 -18.04 11.99 0.50
C GLN A 42 -17.29 10.66 0.36
N ALA A 43 -16.71 10.35 -0.80
CA ALA A 43 -15.95 9.12 -0.97
C ALA A 43 -14.58 9.26 -0.29
N ARG A 44 -14.10 8.14 0.25
CA ARG A 44 -12.80 8.05 0.90
C ARG A 44 -11.97 6.96 0.24
N MET A 45 -10.73 7.30 -0.15
CA MET A 45 -9.79 6.31 -0.66
C MET A 45 -9.48 5.28 0.43
N ASN A 46 -9.33 4.02 0.05
CA ASN A 46 -8.86 2.99 0.97
C ASN A 46 -7.60 2.27 0.44
N VAL A 47 -6.86 1.71 1.39
CA VAL A 47 -5.69 0.85 1.16
C VAL A 47 -5.85 -0.44 1.93
N ILE A 48 -5.43 -1.55 1.31
CA ILE A 48 -5.48 -2.86 1.93
C ILE A 48 -4.08 -3.27 2.35
N ILE A 49 -3.91 -3.63 3.62
CA ILE A 49 -2.62 -3.90 4.25
C ILE A 49 -2.64 -5.22 4.99
N GLY A 50 -1.51 -5.93 5.02
CA GLY A 50 -1.37 -7.15 5.81
C GLY A 50 -1.27 -6.80 7.28
N GLY A 51 -1.72 -7.68 8.18
CA GLY A 51 -1.56 -7.49 9.63
C GLY A 51 -0.10 -7.30 10.06
N ASN A 52 0.86 -7.79 9.27
CA ASN A 52 2.29 -7.64 9.47
C ASN A 52 2.88 -6.35 8.86
N ALA A 53 2.10 -5.54 8.14
CA ALA A 53 2.63 -4.38 7.41
C ALA A 53 3.34 -3.37 8.31
N HIS A 54 4.40 -2.76 7.77
CA HIS A 54 5.20 -1.76 8.48
C HIS A 54 4.35 -0.56 8.94
N ILE A 55 4.62 -0.04 10.15
CA ILE A 55 3.82 1.01 10.80
C ILE A 55 3.70 2.30 9.97
N CYS A 56 4.65 2.57 9.07
CA CYS A 56 4.61 3.75 8.20
C CYS A 56 3.35 3.80 7.32
N VAL A 57 2.77 2.65 6.98
CA VAL A 57 1.56 2.58 6.16
C VAL A 57 0.32 2.99 6.94
N LYS A 58 0.25 2.58 8.23
CA LYS A 58 -0.81 3.03 9.12
C LYS A 58 -0.70 4.54 9.36
N LYS A 59 0.51 5.06 9.54
CA LYS A 59 0.76 6.51 9.60
C LYS A 59 0.29 7.23 8.34
N PHE A 60 0.55 6.68 7.15
CA PHE A 60 0.00 7.24 5.91
C PHE A 60 -1.53 7.30 5.95
N ALA A 61 -2.18 6.20 6.34
CA ALA A 61 -3.63 6.12 6.40
C ALA A 61 -4.23 7.15 7.36
N ASP A 62 -3.67 7.25 8.57
CA ASP A 62 -4.13 8.17 9.60
C ASP A 62 -3.86 9.64 9.21
N TYR A 63 -2.66 9.97 8.72
CA TYR A 63 -2.27 11.35 8.43
C TYR A 63 -2.98 11.93 7.20
N PHE A 64 -3.29 11.08 6.23
CA PHE A 64 -3.90 11.50 4.97
C PHE A 64 -5.35 11.08 4.86
N ASP A 65 -6.05 10.77 5.95
CA ASP A 65 -7.47 10.42 5.95
C ASP A 65 -7.84 9.34 4.91
N VAL A 66 -7.05 8.27 4.87
CA VAL A 66 -7.27 7.11 4.00
C VAL A 66 -7.73 5.96 4.88
N GLU A 67 -8.70 5.18 4.44
CA GLU A 67 -9.16 4.02 5.21
C GLU A 67 -8.14 2.87 5.07
N ALA A 68 -7.64 2.34 6.19
CA ALA A 68 -6.77 1.16 6.19
C ALA A 68 -7.56 -0.11 6.48
N ARG A 69 -7.69 -1.00 5.49
CA ARG A 69 -8.32 -2.30 5.62
C ARG A 69 -7.27 -3.37 5.86
N VAL A 70 -7.33 -4.01 7.02
CA VAL A 70 -6.33 -5.00 7.43
C VAL A 70 -6.78 -6.40 7.02
N VAL A 71 -5.92 -7.11 6.30
CA VAL A 71 -6.02 -8.55 6.05
C VAL A 71 -5.27 -9.27 7.17
N PRO A 72 -5.95 -10.09 7.99
CA PRO A 72 -5.27 -10.91 8.98
C PRO A 72 -4.24 -11.83 8.31
N VAL A 73 -3.06 -11.92 8.89
CA VAL A 73 -2.01 -12.85 8.46
C VAL A 73 -1.68 -13.77 9.62
N ASN A 74 -1.56 -15.07 9.36
CA ASN A 74 -1.28 -16.08 10.38
C ASN A 74 -0.38 -17.18 9.79
N GLU A 75 -0.04 -18.17 10.61
CA GLU A 75 0.79 -19.31 10.17
C GLU A 75 0.15 -20.10 9.03
N GLN A 76 -1.19 -20.21 9.01
CA GLN A 76 -1.93 -20.91 7.95
C GLN A 76 -1.81 -20.20 6.60
N THR A 77 -1.80 -18.86 6.62
CA THR A 77 -1.52 -18.03 5.43
C THR A 77 -0.02 -17.85 5.16
N ARG A 78 0.85 -18.56 5.89
CA ARG A 78 2.32 -18.42 5.84
C ARG A 78 2.79 -16.97 6.01
N PHE A 79 2.10 -16.19 6.83
CA PHE A 79 2.33 -14.76 7.01
C PHE A 79 2.23 -13.93 5.72
N ALA A 80 1.59 -14.47 4.69
CA ALA A 80 1.30 -13.80 3.44
C ALA A 80 -0.18 -13.41 3.36
N PHE A 81 -0.48 -12.54 2.40
CA PHE A 81 -1.85 -12.22 2.02
C PHE A 81 -2.52 -13.48 1.46
N ASP A 82 -3.70 -13.80 1.99
CA ASP A 82 -4.62 -14.68 1.30
C ASP A 82 -5.41 -13.90 0.24
N ALA A 83 -5.58 -14.49 -0.95
CA ALA A 83 -6.26 -13.87 -2.07
C ALA A 83 -7.75 -13.66 -1.77
N ASP A 84 -8.35 -14.51 -0.95
CA ASP A 84 -9.77 -14.40 -0.62
C ASP A 84 -10.02 -13.27 0.39
N GLY A 85 -9.18 -13.16 1.44
CA GLY A 85 -9.22 -12.03 2.36
C GLY A 85 -8.99 -10.66 1.69
N LEU A 86 -8.22 -10.65 0.60
CA LEU A 86 -8.05 -9.48 -0.27
C LEU A 86 -9.32 -9.13 -1.03
N LYS A 87 -9.96 -10.11 -1.70
CA LYS A 87 -11.18 -9.91 -2.50
C LYS A 87 -12.33 -9.38 -1.66
N GLU A 88 -12.50 -9.87 -0.43
CA GLU A 88 -13.55 -9.42 0.49
C GLU A 88 -13.47 -7.92 0.85
N ARG A 89 -12.27 -7.34 0.76
CA ARG A 89 -11.99 -5.96 1.17
C ARG A 89 -11.80 -5.02 0.00
N LEU A 90 -11.83 -5.53 -1.22
CA LEU A 90 -11.67 -4.77 -2.46
C LEU A 90 -12.97 -4.06 -2.81
N ASP A 91 -12.88 -2.77 -3.12
CA ASP A 91 -13.99 -2.00 -3.68
C ASP A 91 -13.49 -0.99 -4.74
N GLU A 92 -14.41 -0.17 -5.24
CA GLU A 92 -14.13 0.88 -6.24
C GLU A 92 -13.20 1.99 -5.74
N ASN A 93 -13.05 2.15 -4.42
CA ASN A 93 -12.22 3.17 -3.79
C ASN A 93 -10.82 2.63 -3.41
N THR A 94 -10.56 1.33 -3.59
CA THR A 94 -9.26 0.72 -3.31
C THR A 94 -8.22 1.14 -4.34
N SER A 95 -7.16 1.80 -3.88
CA SER A 95 -6.10 2.32 -4.78
C SER A 95 -4.71 1.70 -4.55
N MET A 96 -4.50 0.97 -3.46
CA MET A 96 -3.20 0.41 -3.10
C MET A 96 -3.33 -0.86 -2.26
N PHE A 97 -2.44 -1.82 -2.51
CA PHE A 97 -2.24 -3.01 -1.68
C PHE A 97 -0.78 -3.04 -1.22
N ILE A 98 -0.54 -3.24 0.07
CA ILE A 98 0.83 -3.31 0.60
C ILE A 98 1.16 -4.72 1.03
N TYR A 99 1.83 -5.43 0.13
CA TYR A 99 2.32 -6.78 0.35
C TYR A 99 3.69 -6.77 1.00
N GLN A 100 3.80 -7.40 2.17
CA GLN A 100 5.08 -7.72 2.76
C GLN A 100 5.46 -9.15 2.39
N LYS A 101 6.64 -9.30 1.79
CA LYS A 101 7.19 -10.62 1.47
C LYS A 101 7.30 -11.43 2.76
N PRO A 102 6.74 -12.65 2.82
CA PRO A 102 6.84 -13.49 4.01
C PRO A 102 8.32 -13.78 4.31
N PRO A 103 8.67 -13.98 5.60
CA PRO A 103 10.01 -14.40 5.97
C PRO A 103 10.36 -15.70 5.22
N LYS A 104 11.62 -15.82 4.78
CA LYS A 104 12.10 -17.10 4.27
C LYS A 104 12.07 -18.08 5.45
N VAL A 105 11.24 -19.12 5.35
CA VAL A 105 11.36 -20.27 6.24
C VAL A 105 12.61 -21.01 5.78
N GLU A 106 13.63 -21.11 6.63
CA GLU A 106 14.80 -21.94 6.33
C GLU A 106 14.33 -23.40 6.22
N GLY A 107 14.49 -24.00 5.03
CA GLY A 107 14.18 -25.43 4.82
C GLY A 107 13.17 -25.79 3.73
N SER A 108 12.93 -24.95 2.72
CA SER A 108 12.19 -25.32 1.49
C SER A 108 13.03 -25.16 0.24
#